data_AF-A0A2B7GQ85-F1
#
_entry.id   AF-A0A2B7GQ85-F1
#
_cell.length_a   1.000
_cell.length_b   1.000
_cell.length_c   1.000
_cell.angle_alpha   90.00
_cell.angle_beta   90.00
_cell.angle_gamma   90.00
#
_symmetry.space_group_name_H-M   'P 1'
#
loop_
_entity.id
_entity.type
_entity.pdbx_description
1 polymer ?
#
loop_
_entity_poly.entity_id
_entity_poly.type
_entity_poly.pdbx_seq_one_letter_code
_entity_poly.pdbx_strand_id
1 'polypeptide(L)'
;MAGITDPRPPLPEWILECYDRLCTQACRPDQGEDSVPLIDYDDATDILVADSELALEQRDVEYALTRLLERGYFYEVENELRITSPEEQC
;
A
#
# COMPACT_ATOMS: atom_id res chain seq x y z
N MET A 1 -13.20 -7.33 20.03
CA MET A 1 -11.90 -6.67 19.74
C MET A 1 -10.95 -7.75 19.28
N ALA A 2 -10.98 -8.10 18.00
CA ALA A 2 -10.04 -9.05 17.43
C ALA A 2 -8.74 -8.29 17.15
N GLY A 3 -7.78 -8.40 18.06
CA GLY A 3 -6.39 -8.12 17.71
C GLY A 3 -5.98 -9.20 16.72
N ILE A 4 -6.13 -8.91 15.42
CA ILE A 4 -5.39 -9.63 14.39
C ILE A 4 -3.95 -9.21 14.64
N THR A 5 -3.24 -9.96 15.49
CA THR A 5 -1.79 -9.90 15.53
C THR A 5 -1.36 -10.43 14.18
N ASP A 6 -1.25 -9.52 13.23
CA ASP A 6 -0.75 -9.80 11.91
C ASP A 6 0.57 -10.57 12.08
N PRO A 7 0.72 -11.79 11.50
CA PRO A 7 1.93 -12.59 11.67
C PRO A 7 3.15 -11.92 11.01
N ARG A 8 2.92 -10.83 10.27
CA ARG A 8 3.97 -10.01 9.68
C ARG A 8 4.68 -9.24 10.79
N PRO A 9 6.02 -9.22 10.80
CA PRO A 9 6.79 -8.51 11.82
C PRO A 9 6.39 -7.04 11.88
N PRO A 10 6.43 -6.42 13.07
CA PRO A 10 5.88 -5.08 13.27
C PRO A 10 6.58 -4.09 12.34
N LEU A 11 5.82 -3.56 11.39
CA LEU A 11 6.24 -2.41 10.61
C LEU A 11 5.97 -1.14 11.42
N PRO A 12 6.75 -0.06 11.19
CA PRO A 12 6.41 1.24 11.70
C PRO A 12 4.99 1.65 11.28
N GLU A 13 4.26 2.30 12.18
CA GLU A 13 2.88 2.73 11.92
C GLU A 13 2.78 3.60 10.66
N TRP A 14 3.74 4.51 10.45
CA TRP A 14 3.78 5.36 9.25
C TRP A 14 3.86 4.58 7.93
N ILE A 15 4.47 3.37 7.89
CA ILE A 15 4.50 2.52 6.69
C ILE A 15 3.13 1.88 6.45
N LEU A 16 2.41 1.52 7.52
CA LEU A 16 1.05 1.00 7.44
C LEU A 16 0.07 2.10 7.01
N GLU A 17 0.27 3.34 7.47
CA GLU A 17 -0.49 4.50 7.01
C GLU A 17 -0.29 4.74 5.50
N CYS A 18 0.95 4.64 4.99
CA CYS A 18 1.21 4.69 3.55
C CYS A 18 0.40 3.62 2.79
N TYR A 19 0.40 2.39 3.31
CA TYR A 19 -0.36 1.29 2.74
C TYR A 19 -1.87 1.57 2.70
N ASP A 20 -2.44 2.06 3.81
CA ASP A 20 -3.87 2.38 3.91
C ASP A 20 -4.28 3.51 2.94
N ARG A 21 -3.45 4.55 2.81
CA ARG A 21 -3.65 5.65 1.86
C ARG A 21 -3.66 5.16 0.41
N LEU A 22 -2.68 4.34 0.04
CA LEU A 22 -2.59 3.73 -1.29
C LEU A 22 -3.79 2.80 -1.54
N CYS A 23 -4.19 2.00 -0.55
CA CYS A 23 -5.36 1.14 -0.62
C CYS A 23 -6.64 1.95 -0.86
N THR A 24 -6.85 3.01 -0.10
CA THR A 24 -8.00 3.92 -0.26
C THR A 24 -8.04 4.54 -1.66
N GLN A 25 -6.88 4.90 -2.23
CA GLN A 25 -6.79 5.48 -3.56
C GLN A 25 -7.03 4.43 -4.66
N ALA A 26 -6.48 3.22 -4.50
CA ALA A 26 -6.64 2.12 -5.43
C ALA A 26 -8.06 1.50 -5.39
N CYS A 27 -8.75 1.55 -4.25
CA CYS A 27 -10.14 1.10 -4.07
C CYS A 27 -11.20 2.12 -4.53
N ARG A 28 -10.84 3.16 -5.30
CA ARG A 28 -11.83 4.13 -5.78
C ARG A 28 -12.94 3.42 -6.59
N PRO A 29 -14.22 3.79 -6.38
CA PRO A 29 -15.39 3.05 -6.86
C PRO A 29 -15.61 3.07 -8.39
N ASP A 30 -14.69 3.66 -9.15
CA ASP A 30 -14.68 3.60 -10.62
C ASP A 30 -14.13 2.26 -11.13
N GLN A 31 -13.38 1.54 -10.28
CA GLN A 31 -12.84 0.23 -10.55
C GLN A 31 -13.80 -0.82 -9.94
N GLY A 32 -14.58 -1.49 -10.79
CA GLY A 32 -15.69 -2.36 -10.39
C GLY A 32 -15.33 -3.38 -9.31
N GLU A 33 -16.34 -3.80 -8.54
CA GLU A 33 -16.31 -4.59 -7.29
C GLU A 33 -15.49 -5.91 -7.28
N ASP A 34 -14.86 -6.30 -8.39
CA ASP A 34 -14.14 -7.58 -8.60
C ASP A 34 -12.69 -7.38 -9.07
N SER A 35 -12.21 -6.14 -9.17
CA SER A 35 -10.85 -5.84 -9.66
C SER A 35 -9.87 -5.58 -8.52
N VAL A 36 -8.76 -6.32 -8.52
CA VAL A 36 -7.65 -6.16 -7.57
C VAL A 36 -7.20 -4.69 -7.55
N PRO A 37 -7.08 -4.05 -6.38
CA PRO A 37 -6.62 -2.68 -6.31
C PRO A 37 -5.19 -2.63 -6.87
N LEU A 38 -4.96 -1.75 -7.83
CA LEU A 38 -3.65 -1.56 -8.47
C LEU A 38 -3.37 -0.07 -8.58
N ILE A 39 -2.09 0.28 -8.46
CA ILE A 39 -1.60 1.63 -8.56
C ILE A 39 -0.20 1.60 -9.19
N ASP A 40 0.11 2.54 -10.06
CA ASP A 40 1.45 2.64 -10.64
C ASP A 40 2.47 3.01 -9.55
N TYR A 41 3.71 2.50 -9.64
CA TYR A 41 4.74 2.81 -8.65
C TYR A 41 5.04 4.30 -8.58
N ASP A 42 5.04 4.98 -9.74
CA ASP A 42 5.28 6.43 -9.80
C ASP A 42 4.12 7.20 -9.17
N ASP A 43 2.88 6.79 -9.45
CA ASP A 43 1.66 7.41 -8.89
C ASP A 43 1.57 7.17 -7.37
N ALA A 44 1.89 5.97 -6.90
CA ALA A 44 2.00 5.66 -5.48
C ALA A 44 3.05 6.54 -4.79
N THR A 45 4.17 6.78 -5.46
CA THR A 45 5.22 7.66 -4.95
C THR A 45 4.75 9.11 -4.89
N ASP A 46 4.15 9.62 -5.96
CA ASP A 46 3.63 10.99 -6.02
C ASP A 46 2.54 11.23 -4.98
N ILE A 47 1.60 10.31 -4.81
CA ILE A 47 0.54 10.39 -3.79
C ILE A 47 1.12 10.49 -2.39
N LEU A 48 2.08 9.62 -2.05
CA LEU A 48 2.68 9.61 -0.71
C LEU A 48 3.58 10.83 -0.46
N VAL A 49 4.28 11.32 -1.49
CA VAL A 49 5.10 12.54 -1.41
C VAL A 49 4.22 13.80 -1.33
N ALA A 50 3.09 13.82 -2.04
CA ALA A 50 2.13 14.91 -2.02
C ALA A 50 1.31 14.95 -0.72
N ASP A 51 1.19 13.80 -0.02
CA ASP A 51 0.50 13.69 1.25
C ASP A 51 1.29 14.45 2.34
N SER A 52 0.81 15.65 2.64
CA SER A 52 1.39 16.54 3.63
C SER A 52 1.17 16.08 5.07
N GLU A 53 0.29 15.11 5.32
CA GLU A 53 0.07 14.56 6.65
C GLU A 53 1.18 13.59 7.03
N LEU A 54 1.65 12.79 6.07
CA LEU A 54 2.79 11.89 6.26
C LEU A 54 4.12 12.65 6.25
N ALA A 55 4.20 13.77 5.52
CA ALA A 55 5.37 14.65 5.43
C ALA A 55 6.66 13.87 5.08
N LEU A 56 6.53 12.88 4.19
CA LEU A 56 7.61 11.97 3.81
C LEU A 56 8.44 12.56 2.66
N GLU A 57 9.75 12.34 2.71
CA GLU A 57 10.59 12.59 1.54
C GLU A 57 10.47 11.43 0.56
N GLN A 58 10.82 11.66 -0.71
CA GLN A 58 10.83 10.62 -1.74
C GLN A 58 11.59 9.36 -1.29
N ARG A 59 12.71 9.52 -0.57
CA ARG A 59 13.48 8.40 0.00
C ARG A 59 12.72 7.59 1.03
N ASP A 60 11.93 8.23 1.88
CA ASP A 60 11.13 7.55 2.90
C ASP A 60 9.98 6.79 2.24
N VAL A 61 9.39 7.37 1.19
CA VAL A 61 8.37 6.73 0.37
C VAL A 61 8.92 5.49 -0.34
N GLU A 62 10.06 5.60 -1.03
CA GLU A 62 10.74 4.46 -1.66
C GLU A 62 11.06 3.36 -0.62
N TYR A 63 11.47 3.77 0.59
CA TYR A 63 11.74 2.84 1.69
C TYR A 63 10.47 2.12 2.16
N ALA A 64 9.36 2.84 2.32
CA ALA A 64 8.07 2.28 2.69
C ALA A 64 7.55 1.31 1.63
N LEU A 65 7.56 1.69 0.36
CA LEU A 65 7.13 0.86 -0.76
C LEU A 65 7.97 -0.42 -0.85
N THR A 66 9.29 -0.30 -0.76
CA THR A 66 10.20 -1.45 -0.72
C THR A 66 9.87 -2.37 0.45
N ARG A 67 9.61 -1.81 1.65
CA ARG A 67 9.22 -2.62 2.81
C ARG A 67 7.89 -3.32 2.63
N LEU A 68 6.91 -2.68 2.02
CA LEU A 68 5.61 -3.28 1.74
C LEU A 68 5.73 -4.41 0.72
N LEU A 69 6.57 -4.24 -0.32
CA LEU A 69 6.91 -5.28 -1.30
C LEU A 69 7.64 -6.47 -0.66
N GLU A 70 8.71 -6.23 0.10
CA GLU A 70 9.48 -7.30 0.77
C GLU A 70 8.62 -8.14 1.73
N ARG A 71 7.57 -7.54 2.29
CA ARG A 71 6.67 -8.18 3.25
C ARG A 71 5.43 -8.80 2.60
N GLY A 72 5.24 -8.62 1.29
CA GLY A 72 4.10 -9.14 0.55
C GLY A 72 2.78 -8.41 0.82
N TYR A 73 2.84 -7.13 1.21
CA TYR A 73 1.65 -6.25 1.20
C TYR A 73 1.33 -5.79 -0.23
N PHE A 74 2.38 -5.65 -1.05
CA PHE A 74 2.25 -5.36 -2.47
C PHE A 74 3.02 -6.39 -3.29
N TYR A 75 2.65 -6.51 -4.55
CA TYR A 75 3.45 -7.14 -5.57
C TYR A 75 3.61 -6.19 -6.76
N GLU A 76 4.85 -6.01 -7.21
CA GLU A 76 5.16 -5.21 -8.40
C GLU A 76 5.07 -6.08 -9.66
N VAL A 77 4.33 -5.62 -10.67
CA VAL A 77 4.30 -6.22 -12.01
C VAL A 77 4.33 -5.09 -13.02
N GLU A 78 5.34 -5.06 -13.88
CA GLU A 78 5.47 -4.03 -14.92
C GLU A 78 5.44 -2.58 -14.36
N ASN A 79 6.03 -2.38 -13.18
CA ASN A 79 6.02 -1.10 -12.45
C ASN A 79 4.64 -0.73 -11.83
N GLU A 80 3.67 -1.64 -11.88
CA GLU A 80 2.39 -1.50 -11.18
C GLU A 80 2.43 -2.23 -9.84
N LEU A 81 2.14 -1.52 -8.76
CA LEU A 81 1.95 -2.07 -7.43
C LEU A 81 0.52 -2.57 -7.29
N ARG A 82 0.37 -3.86 -7.08
CA ARG A 82 -0.92 -4.49 -6.85
C ARG A 82 -1.06 -4.91 -5.40
N ILE A 83 -2.23 -4.61 -4.84
CA ILE A 83 -2.52 -4.77 -3.41
C ILE A 83 -2.95 -6.19 -3.14
N THR A 84 -2.16 -6.92 -2.36
CA THR A 84 -2.52 -8.23 -1.85
C THR A 84 -3.29 -8.07 -0.55
N SER A 85 -4.58 -7.72 -0.67
CA SER A 85 -5.49 -7.85 0.45
C SER A 85 -5.62 -9.34 0.81
N PRO A 86 -5.34 -9.75 2.07
CA PRO A 86 -5.50 -11.14 2.48
C PRO A 86 -6.96 -11.63 2.50
N GLU A 87 -7.92 -10.77 2.12
CA GLU A 87 -9.37 -11.05 2.13
C GLU A 87 -9.94 -11.52 0.78
N GLU A 88 -9.11 -11.98 -0.16
CA GLU A 88 -9.58 -12.72 -1.35
C GLU A 88 -9.17 -14.21 -1.35
N GLN A 89 -9.25 -14.83 -0.17
CA GLN A 89 -9.41 -16.28 -0.04
C GLN A 89 -10.62 -16.58 0.85
N CYS A 90 -11.84 -16.31 0.37
CA CYS A 90 -13.01 -16.97 0.94
C CYS A 90 -14.09 -17.24 -0.09
#